data_AF-A0A3S4K4F6-F1
#
_entry.id   AF-A0A3S4K4F6-F1
#
_cell.length_a   1.000
_cell.length_b   1.000
_cell.length_c   1.000
_cell.angle_alpha   90.00
_cell.angle_beta   90.00
_cell.angle_gamma   90.00
#
_symmetry.space_group_name_H-M   'P 1'
#
loop_
_entity.id
_entity.type
_entity.pdbx_description
1 polymer ?
#
loop_
_entity_poly.entity_id
_entity_poly.type
_entity_poly.pdbx_seq_one_letter_code
_entity_poly.pdbx_strand_id
1 'polypeptide(L)'
;MNIAFANELSLICAEQGINVWELIRLANRHPRVNILQPGPGVGGHCIAVDPWFIVAQNPQQARLIRTAREVNDGKPHWVVDQVKAAVTDCLAATDKRASEVKIACFGLAFKPNIDDLRESPAMGIAQSIARWHSGETLVVEPNIRQLPKKLDGLCTLAKLDAAAGRRRCAGDAGRSRRI
;
A
#
# COMPACT_ATOMS: atom_id res chain seq x y z
N MET A 1 3.24 1.97 -16.72
CA MET A 1 4.70 1.72 -16.87
C MET A 1 5.51 2.47 -15.82
N ASN A 2 5.58 3.81 -15.81
CA ASN A 2 6.45 4.55 -14.87
C ASN A 2 6.18 4.28 -13.38
N ILE A 3 4.92 4.01 -12.98
CA ILE A 3 4.59 3.61 -11.61
C ILE A 3 5.20 2.24 -11.27
N ALA A 4 5.20 1.30 -12.23
CA ALA A 4 5.81 -0.01 -12.05
C ALA A 4 7.31 0.11 -11.81
N PHE A 5 7.99 0.95 -12.60
CA PHE A 5 9.42 1.20 -12.42
C PHE A 5 9.73 1.77 -11.03
N ALA A 6 8.95 2.75 -10.57
CA ALA A 6 9.09 3.29 -9.22
C ALA A 6 8.83 2.22 -8.14
N ASN A 7 7.78 1.41 -8.31
CA ASN A 7 7.45 0.32 -7.40
C ASN A 7 8.54 -0.75 -7.34
N GLU A 8 9.08 -1.16 -8.48
CA GLU A 8 10.18 -2.13 -8.58
C GLU A 8 11.44 -1.61 -7.89
N LEU A 9 11.84 -0.36 -8.16
CA LEU A 9 12.95 0.29 -7.45
C LEU A 9 12.73 0.28 -5.93
N SER A 10 11.50 0.49 -5.46
CA SER A 10 11.22 0.46 -4.02
C SER A 10 11.36 -0.93 -3.40
N LEU A 11 11.14 -2.00 -4.16
CA LEU A 11 11.38 -3.38 -3.69
C LEU A 11 12.88 -3.63 -3.54
N ILE A 12 13.65 -3.31 -4.59
CA ILE A 12 15.11 -3.45 -4.60
C ILE A 12 15.75 -2.61 -3.49
N CYS A 13 15.30 -1.36 -3.32
CA CYS A 13 15.80 -0.49 -2.25
C CYS A 13 15.52 -1.06 -0.86
N ALA A 14 14.36 -1.68 -0.65
CA ALA A 14 14.03 -2.29 0.64
C ALA A 14 14.95 -3.47 0.96
N GLU A 15 15.27 -4.31 -0.02
CA GLU A 15 16.22 -5.43 0.14
C GLU A 15 17.65 -4.94 0.40
N GLN A 16 18.06 -3.85 -0.24
CA GLN A 16 19.42 -3.31 -0.11
C GLN A 16 19.59 -2.31 1.06
N GLY A 17 18.54 -2.04 1.83
CA GLY A 17 18.59 -1.03 2.90
C GLY A 17 18.77 0.40 2.41
N ILE A 18 18.36 0.70 1.17
CA ILE A 18 18.48 2.01 0.54
C ILE A 18 17.18 2.81 0.73
N ASN A 19 17.30 4.12 0.97
CA ASN A 19 16.14 5.00 0.99
C ASN A 19 15.68 5.33 -0.45
N VAL A 20 14.59 4.68 -0.89
CA VAL A 20 14.03 4.87 -2.23
C VAL A 20 13.66 6.33 -2.54
N TRP A 21 13.17 7.09 -1.55
CA TRP A 21 12.78 8.49 -1.75
C TRP A 21 13.99 9.36 -2.07
N GLU A 22 15.09 9.11 -1.37
CA GLU A 22 16.35 9.81 -1.60
C GLU A 22 16.97 9.40 -2.94
N LEU A 23 16.95 8.10 -3.27
CA LEU A 23 17.41 7.60 -4.57
C LEU A 23 16.63 8.26 -5.72
N ILE A 24 15.30 8.28 -5.65
CA ILE A 24 14.45 8.91 -6.67
C ILE A 24 14.73 10.41 -6.76
N ARG A 25 14.83 11.10 -5.62
CA ARG A 25 15.13 12.53 -5.56
C ARG A 25 16.47 12.87 -6.22
N LEU A 26 17.49 12.05 -6.01
CA LEU A 26 18.81 12.22 -6.61
C LEU A 26 18.79 11.90 -8.11
N ALA A 27 18.15 10.79 -8.51
CA ALA A 27 18.04 10.39 -9.91
C ALA A 27 17.29 11.43 -10.75
N ASN A 28 16.21 12.01 -10.22
CA ASN A 28 15.41 13.04 -10.88
C ASN A 28 16.11 14.41 -11.00
N ARG A 29 17.35 14.57 -10.52
CA ARG A 29 18.16 15.77 -10.83
C ARG A 29 18.62 15.81 -12.28
N HIS A 30 18.66 14.66 -12.96
CA HIS A 30 19.04 14.61 -14.37
C HIS A 30 17.85 15.02 -15.25
N PRO A 31 18.02 15.93 -16.24
CA PRO A 31 16.90 16.55 -16.96
C PRO A 31 16.06 15.59 -17.82
N ARG A 32 16.57 14.39 -18.10
CA ARG A 32 15.84 13.34 -18.85
C ARG A 32 15.18 12.28 -17.97
N VAL A 33 15.25 12.43 -16.65
CA VAL A 33 14.77 11.42 -15.69
C VAL A 33 13.61 11.99 -14.89
N ASN A 34 12.47 11.29 -14.91
CA ASN A 34 11.30 11.61 -14.11
C ASN A 34 10.66 10.34 -13.56
N ILE A 35 11.27 9.79 -12.50
CA ILE A 35 10.77 8.63 -11.78
C ILE A 35 9.62 9.09 -10.88
N LEU A 36 8.47 8.42 -11.01
CA LEU A 36 7.30 8.66 -10.17
C LEU A 36 7.54 8.17 -8.74
N GLN A 37 6.66 8.55 -7.82
CA GLN A 37 6.75 8.05 -6.45
C GLN A 37 6.17 6.63 -6.36
N PRO A 38 6.81 5.72 -5.62
CA PRO A 38 6.28 4.38 -5.37
C PRO A 38 5.03 4.48 -4.47
N GLY A 39 4.18 3.47 -4.57
CA GLY A 39 2.95 3.38 -3.80
C GLY A 39 2.60 1.96 -3.39
N PRO A 40 1.43 1.76 -2.78
CA PRO A 40 0.98 0.44 -2.32
C PRO A 40 0.46 -0.46 -3.46
N GLY A 41 0.45 0.04 -4.69
CA GLY A 41 -0.10 -0.59 -5.88
C GLY A 41 -0.66 0.48 -6.81
N VAL A 42 -1.47 0.05 -7.78
CA VAL A 42 -2.16 0.94 -8.71
C VAL A 42 -3.64 0.60 -8.68
N GLY A 43 -4.48 1.61 -8.47
CA GLY A 43 -5.93 1.44 -8.48
C GLY A 43 -6.63 2.30 -9.52
N GLY A 44 -7.96 2.24 -9.50
CA GLY A 44 -8.83 2.87 -10.48
C GLY A 44 -8.83 2.15 -11.83
N HIS A 45 -9.92 2.28 -12.58
CA HIS A 45 -10.12 1.48 -13.80
C HIS A 45 -9.05 1.74 -14.87
N CYS A 46 -8.78 3.01 -15.18
CA CYS A 46 -7.97 3.36 -16.35
C CYS A 46 -6.54 2.82 -16.31
N ILE A 47 -5.90 2.85 -15.13
CA ILE A 47 -4.50 2.44 -15.00
C ILE A 47 -4.40 0.98 -14.54
N ALA A 48 -5.36 0.52 -13.72
CA ALA A 48 -5.37 -0.84 -13.19
C ALA A 48 -6.10 -1.87 -14.07
N VAL A 49 -6.83 -1.47 -15.12
CA VAL A 49 -7.53 -2.42 -16.01
C VAL A 49 -7.15 -2.22 -17.46
N ASP A 50 -7.25 -1.01 -18.02
CA ASP A 50 -7.12 -0.79 -19.46
C ASP A 50 -5.85 -1.38 -20.11
N PRO A 51 -4.66 -1.35 -19.47
CA PRO A 51 -3.46 -1.94 -20.05
C PRO A 51 -3.58 -3.45 -20.37
N TRP A 52 -4.42 -4.17 -19.63
CA TRP A 52 -4.65 -5.60 -19.88
C TRP A 52 -5.37 -5.85 -21.22
N PHE A 53 -6.18 -4.92 -21.72
CA PHE A 53 -6.76 -5.04 -23.06
C PHE A 53 -5.68 -5.00 -24.15
N ILE A 54 -4.68 -4.12 -24.01
CA ILE A 54 -3.55 -4.05 -24.95
C ILE A 54 -2.75 -5.35 -24.92
N VAL A 55 -2.50 -5.89 -23.72
CA VAL A 55 -1.78 -7.16 -23.53
C VAL A 55 -2.56 -8.34 -24.11
N ALA A 56 -3.88 -8.37 -23.94
CA ALA A 56 -4.72 -9.42 -24.50
C ALA A 56 -4.74 -9.41 -26.03
N GLN A 57 -4.78 -8.21 -26.64
CA GLN A 57 -4.76 -8.06 -28.10
C GLN A 57 -3.37 -8.30 -28.71
N ASN A 58 -2.30 -7.99 -27.99
CA ASN A 58 -0.92 -8.04 -28.49
C ASN A 58 0.02 -8.80 -27.55
N PRO A 59 -0.26 -10.08 -27.23
CA PRO A 59 0.40 -10.79 -26.13
C PRO A 59 1.91 -10.97 -26.33
N GLN A 60 2.38 -11.05 -27.58
CA GLN A 60 3.80 -11.21 -27.90
C GLN A 60 4.57 -9.89 -27.91
N GLN A 61 3.92 -8.78 -28.29
CA GLN A 61 4.54 -7.47 -28.43
C GLN A 61 4.48 -6.67 -27.13
N ALA A 62 3.38 -6.74 -26.38
CA ALA A 62 3.10 -5.93 -25.20
C ALA A 62 3.85 -6.39 -23.92
N ARG A 63 5.08 -6.90 -24.05
CA ARG A 63 5.88 -7.46 -22.95
C ARG A 63 6.09 -6.45 -21.81
N LEU A 64 6.52 -5.23 -22.14
CA LEU A 64 6.79 -4.20 -21.14
C LEU A 64 5.52 -3.73 -20.40
N ILE A 65 4.38 -3.69 -21.11
CA ILE A 65 3.09 -3.34 -20.51
C ILE A 65 2.66 -4.43 -19.54
N ARG A 66 2.75 -5.70 -19.96
CA ARG A 66 2.48 -6.88 -19.12
C ARG A 66 3.34 -6.86 -17.86
N THR A 67 4.66 -6.78 -17.99
CA THR A 67 5.58 -6.76 -16.84
C THR A 67 5.27 -5.60 -15.90
N ALA A 68 5.00 -4.41 -16.44
CA ALA A 68 4.59 -3.28 -15.63
C ALA A 68 3.29 -3.52 -14.85
N ARG A 69 2.37 -4.35 -15.38
CA ARG A 69 1.16 -4.74 -14.65
C ARG A 69 1.44 -5.77 -13.58
N GLU A 70 2.18 -6.82 -13.91
CA GLU A 70 2.57 -7.86 -12.96
C GLU A 70 3.31 -7.26 -11.75
N VAL A 71 4.22 -6.30 -11.96
CA VAL A 71 4.91 -5.57 -10.87
C VAL A 71 3.91 -4.79 -10.00
N ASN A 72 2.98 -4.05 -10.60
CA ASN A 72 2.01 -3.26 -9.85
C ASN A 72 0.98 -4.11 -9.12
N ASP A 73 0.55 -5.22 -9.72
CA ASP A 73 -0.44 -6.14 -9.17
C ASP A 73 0.17 -6.99 -8.04
N GLY A 74 1.48 -7.21 -8.06
CA GLY A 74 2.23 -7.84 -6.96
C GLY A 74 2.52 -6.91 -5.78
N LYS A 75 2.56 -5.58 -6.00
CA LYS A 75 2.93 -4.60 -4.96
C LYS A 75 2.06 -4.65 -3.69
N PRO A 76 0.72 -4.80 -3.77
CA PRO A 76 -0.12 -4.96 -2.59
C PRO A 76 0.27 -6.13 -1.68
N HIS A 77 0.66 -7.28 -2.25
CA HIS A 77 1.09 -8.45 -1.47
C HIS A 77 2.37 -8.15 -0.69
N TRP A 78 3.34 -7.52 -1.35
CA TRP A 78 4.56 -7.07 -0.69
C TRP A 78 4.25 -6.12 0.48
N VAL A 79 3.32 -5.17 0.32
CA VAL A 79 2.91 -4.28 1.43
C VAL A 79 2.35 -5.08 2.61
N VAL A 80 1.50 -6.08 2.35
CA VAL A 80 0.97 -6.95 3.41
C VAL A 80 2.08 -7.68 4.15
N ASP A 81 3.09 -8.18 3.44
CA ASP A 81 4.22 -8.88 4.06
C ASP A 81 5.10 -7.93 4.89
N GLN A 82 5.28 -6.68 4.46
CA GLN A 82 5.95 -5.66 5.27
C GLN A 82 5.16 -5.35 6.55
N VAL A 83 3.83 -5.37 6.51
CA VAL A 83 2.99 -5.20 7.70
C VAL A 83 3.14 -6.38 8.64
N LYS A 84 3.16 -7.62 8.14
CA LYS A 84 3.41 -8.81 8.96
C LYS A 84 4.77 -8.73 9.65
N ALA A 85 5.82 -8.38 8.92
CA ALA A 85 7.16 -8.19 9.49
C ALA A 85 7.15 -7.15 10.62
N ALA A 86 6.52 -5.99 10.39
CA ALA A 86 6.41 -4.95 11.42
C ALA A 86 5.60 -5.40 12.65
N VAL A 87 4.58 -6.23 12.48
CA VAL A 87 3.83 -6.83 13.59
C VAL A 87 4.71 -7.82 14.37
N THR A 88 5.46 -8.67 13.67
CA THR A 88 6.43 -9.59 14.30
C THR A 88 7.45 -8.82 15.14
N ASP A 89 8.04 -7.76 14.59
CA ASP A 89 9.01 -6.92 15.30
C ASP A 89 8.39 -6.25 16.53
N CYS A 90 7.13 -5.78 16.41
CA CYS A 90 6.39 -5.19 17.52
C CYS A 90 6.13 -6.20 18.64
N LEU A 91 5.77 -7.43 18.30
CA LEU A 91 5.56 -8.51 19.27
C LEU A 91 6.87 -8.97 19.92
N ALA A 92 7.99 -8.97 19.19
CA ALA A 92 9.29 -9.27 19.77
C ALA A 92 9.76 -8.18 20.75
N ALA A 93 9.38 -6.93 20.50
CA ALA A 93 9.76 -5.78 21.32
C ALA A 93 8.78 -5.49 22.48
N THR A 94 7.67 -6.21 22.60
CA THR A 94 6.63 -5.96 23.61
C THR A 94 6.09 -7.25 24.20
N ASP A 95 5.57 -7.24 25.42
CA ASP A 95 4.92 -8.41 26.01
C ASP A 95 3.44 -8.54 25.59
N LYS A 96 3.11 -8.07 24.38
CA LYS A 96 1.74 -8.11 23.85
C LYS A 96 1.49 -9.40 23.10
N ARG A 97 0.26 -9.90 23.17
CA ARG A 97 -0.22 -10.94 22.26
C ARG A 97 -0.62 -10.31 20.92
N ALA A 98 -0.63 -11.12 19.86
CA ALA A 98 -1.04 -10.68 18.52
C ALA A 98 -2.45 -10.03 18.51
N SER A 99 -3.37 -10.54 19.32
CA SER A 99 -4.74 -10.01 19.44
C SER A 99 -4.82 -8.63 20.11
N GLU A 100 -3.77 -8.22 20.83
CA GLU A 100 -3.69 -6.94 21.54
C GLU A 100 -3.04 -5.85 20.67
N VAL A 101 -2.37 -6.24 19.59
CA VAL A 101 -1.84 -5.32 18.60
C VAL A 101 -2.98 -4.85 17.70
N LYS A 102 -3.10 -3.53 17.52
CA LYS A 102 -4.07 -2.93 16.60
C LYS A 102 -3.34 -2.42 15.37
N ILE A 103 -3.94 -2.65 14.20
CA ILE A 103 -3.43 -2.13 12.93
C ILE A 103 -4.42 -1.08 12.43
N ALA A 104 -3.93 0.12 12.11
CA ALA A 104 -4.74 1.19 11.55
C ALA A 104 -4.30 1.50 10.12
N CYS A 105 -5.17 1.26 9.14
CA CYS A 105 -4.98 1.59 7.74
C CYS A 105 -5.55 3.00 7.45
N PHE A 106 -4.70 3.93 7.02
CA PHE A 106 -5.08 5.32 6.80
C PHE A 106 -5.24 5.62 5.31
N GLY A 107 -6.49 5.63 4.85
CA GLY A 107 -6.87 5.78 3.47
C GLY A 107 -7.39 4.46 2.89
N LEU A 108 -8.49 4.56 2.16
CA LEU A 108 -9.08 3.45 1.41
C LEU A 108 -9.29 3.80 -0.05
N ALA A 109 -9.51 5.07 -0.39
CA ALA A 109 -9.66 5.49 -1.78
C ALA A 109 -8.37 5.28 -2.58
N PHE A 110 -8.50 4.95 -3.86
CA PHE A 110 -7.31 4.72 -4.71
C PHE A 110 -6.59 6.00 -5.12
N LYS A 111 -7.23 7.17 -4.91
CA LYS A 111 -6.71 8.50 -5.17
C LYS A 111 -7.14 9.45 -4.05
N PRO A 112 -6.37 10.52 -3.75
CA PRO A 112 -6.79 11.50 -2.76
C PRO A 112 -8.12 12.18 -3.10
N ASN A 113 -8.86 12.56 -2.05
CA ASN A 113 -10.04 13.44 -2.10
C ASN A 113 -11.22 12.91 -2.93
N ILE A 114 -11.38 11.59 -3.02
CA ILE A 114 -12.53 10.94 -3.65
C ILE A 114 -13.03 9.81 -2.75
N ASP A 115 -14.28 9.40 -2.94
CA ASP A 115 -14.92 8.29 -2.24
C ASP A 115 -14.91 6.97 -3.03
N ASP A 116 -14.30 6.97 -4.22
CA ASP A 116 -14.25 5.80 -5.09
C ASP A 116 -13.23 4.77 -4.57
N LEU A 117 -13.76 3.63 -4.14
CA LEU A 117 -13.00 2.49 -3.66
C LEU A 117 -12.83 1.40 -4.72
N ARG A 118 -13.37 1.56 -5.93
CA ARG A 118 -13.27 0.53 -6.98
C ARG A 118 -11.83 0.33 -7.38
N GLU A 119 -11.43 -0.94 -7.50
CA GLU A 119 -10.05 -1.34 -7.77
C GLU A 119 -9.01 -0.70 -6.84
N SER A 120 -9.39 -0.34 -5.60
CA SER A 120 -8.44 0.27 -4.67
C SER A 120 -7.46 -0.76 -4.11
N PRO A 121 -6.13 -0.59 -4.29
CA PRO A 121 -5.14 -1.44 -3.66
C PRO A 121 -5.17 -1.31 -2.14
N ALA A 122 -5.44 -0.11 -1.61
CA ALA A 122 -5.51 0.13 -0.16
C ALA A 122 -6.65 -0.66 0.49
N MET A 123 -7.81 -0.74 -0.16
CA MET A 123 -8.92 -1.58 0.30
C MET A 123 -8.55 -3.07 0.29
N GLY A 124 -7.88 -3.55 -0.76
CA GLY A 124 -7.41 -4.94 -0.85
C GLY A 124 -6.38 -5.28 0.23
N ILE A 125 -5.47 -4.35 0.53
CA ILE A 125 -4.47 -4.48 1.59
C ILE A 125 -5.16 -4.53 2.96
N ALA A 126 -6.06 -3.58 3.24
CA ALA A 126 -6.81 -3.55 4.51
C ALA A 126 -7.62 -4.85 4.72
N GLN A 127 -8.29 -5.34 3.67
CA GLN A 127 -9.00 -6.62 3.73
C GLN A 127 -8.05 -7.78 4.01
N SER A 128 -6.90 -7.82 3.35
CA SER A 128 -5.91 -8.88 3.55
C SER A 128 -5.37 -8.87 4.97
N ILE A 129 -5.04 -7.68 5.50
CA ILE A 129 -4.62 -7.49 6.88
C ILE A 129 -5.67 -8.01 7.86
N ALA A 130 -6.92 -7.58 7.71
CA ALA A 130 -8.00 -7.97 8.62
C ALA A 130 -8.31 -9.47 8.61
N ARG A 131 -7.99 -10.19 7.53
CA ARG A 131 -8.20 -11.64 7.44
C ARG A 131 -7.17 -12.47 8.20
N TRP A 132 -5.90 -12.05 8.22
CA TRP A 132 -4.85 -12.80 8.93
C TRP A 132 -4.56 -12.27 10.32
N HIS A 133 -4.80 -10.97 10.56
CA HIS A 133 -4.53 -10.34 11.85
C HIS A 133 -5.59 -10.73 12.87
N SER A 134 -5.15 -11.19 14.04
CA SER A 134 -6.05 -11.62 15.11
C SER A 134 -6.52 -10.47 16.02
N GLY A 135 -5.85 -9.33 15.95
CA GLY A 135 -6.23 -8.13 16.67
C GLY A 135 -7.14 -7.21 15.84
N GLU A 136 -7.48 -6.06 16.41
CA GLU A 136 -8.38 -5.12 15.76
C GLU A 136 -7.71 -4.44 14.55
N THR A 137 -8.38 -4.50 13.39
CA THR A 137 -8.00 -3.73 12.19
C THR A 137 -8.93 -2.53 12.03
N LEU A 138 -8.37 -1.34 12.20
CA LEU A 138 -9.04 -0.06 12.00
C LEU A 138 -8.80 0.43 10.58
N VAL A 139 -9.82 1.01 9.96
CA VAL A 139 -9.68 1.74 8.70
C VAL A 139 -10.12 3.18 8.89
N VAL A 140 -9.38 4.11 8.30
CA VAL A 140 -9.64 5.55 8.40
C VAL A 140 -9.74 6.10 6.99
N GLU A 141 -10.94 6.45 6.53
CA GLU A 141 -11.15 7.08 5.23
C GLU A 141 -12.11 8.27 5.40
N PRO A 142 -11.63 9.52 5.27
CA PRO A 142 -12.46 10.70 5.49
C PRO A 142 -13.58 10.88 4.45
N ASN A 143 -13.45 10.28 3.27
CA ASN A 143 -14.39 10.48 2.18
C ASN A 143 -15.56 9.49 2.17
N ILE A 144 -15.59 8.51 3.07
CA ILE A 144 -16.71 7.55 3.20
C ILE A 144 -17.38 7.67 4.56
N ARG A 145 -18.67 7.34 4.61
CA ARG A 145 -19.47 7.35 5.86
C ARG A 145 -19.78 5.96 6.40
N GLN A 146 -19.60 4.94 5.58
CA GLN A 146 -19.92 3.55 5.89
C GLN A 146 -18.84 2.64 5.34
N LEU A 147 -18.60 1.50 6.00
CA LEU A 147 -17.69 0.49 5.50
C LEU A 147 -18.21 -0.10 4.20
N PRO A 148 -17.35 -0.33 3.19
CA PRO A 148 -17.73 -1.13 2.04
C PRO A 148 -18.00 -2.57 2.48
N LYS A 149 -18.96 -3.23 1.85
CA LYS A 149 -19.35 -4.64 2.16
C LYS A 149 -18.17 -5.61 2.25
N LYS A 150 -17.10 -5.38 1.46
CA LYS A 150 -15.88 -6.20 1.48
C LYS A 150 -15.13 -6.17 2.82
N LEU A 151 -15.31 -5.14 3.62
CA LEU A 151 -14.67 -4.93 4.92
C LEU A 151 -15.65 -5.10 6.10
N ASP A 152 -16.93 -5.34 5.81
CA ASP A 152 -17.95 -5.52 6.84
C ASP A 152 -17.66 -6.76 7.67
N GLY A 153 -17.76 -6.63 9.00
CA GLY A 153 -17.37 -7.66 9.96
C GLY A 153 -15.85 -7.97 10.04
N LEU A 154 -15.02 -7.37 9.19
CA LEU A 154 -13.55 -7.57 9.19
C LEU A 154 -12.81 -6.37 9.81
N CYS A 155 -13.28 -5.15 9.54
CA CYS A 155 -12.63 -3.92 9.99
C CYS A 155 -13.60 -3.03 10.78
N THR A 156 -13.04 -2.11 11.56
CA THR A 156 -13.81 -1.01 12.20
C THR A 156 -13.47 0.31 11.51
N LEU A 157 -14.48 1.06 11.04
CA LEU A 157 -14.29 2.42 10.53
C LEU A 157 -14.05 3.39 11.69
N ALA A 158 -12.89 4.04 11.70
CA ALA A 158 -12.50 4.98 12.73
C ALA A 158 -12.37 6.42 12.18
N LYS A 159 -12.65 7.40 13.03
CA LYS A 159 -12.34 8.81 12.75
C LYS A 159 -10.84 9.06 12.88
N LEU A 160 -10.33 10.03 12.13
CA LEU A 160 -8.90 10.38 12.09
C LEU A 160 -8.28 10.58 13.48
N ASP A 161 -8.95 11.35 14.34
CA ASP A 161 -8.45 11.69 15.67
C ASP A 161 -8.44 10.50 16.64
N ALA A 162 -9.43 9.60 16.49
CA ALA A 162 -9.56 8.40 17.32
C ALA A 162 -8.46 7.36 17.02
N ALA A 163 -7.98 7.33 15.77
CA ALA A 163 -6.91 6.44 15.33
C ALA A 163 -5.51 7.01 15.62
N ALA A 164 -5.35 8.34 15.60
CA ALA A 164 -4.06 9.00 15.82
C ALA A 164 -3.60 9.00 17.29
N GLY A 165 -4.53 9.04 18.26
CA GLY A 165 -4.24 9.14 19.70
C GLY A 165 -3.62 7.89 20.36
N ARG A 166 -3.28 6.83 19.59
CA ARG A 166 -2.81 5.54 20.12
C ARG A 166 -1.41 5.14 19.62
N ARG A 167 -0.58 6.09 19.18
CA ARG A 167 0.83 5.84 18.83
C ARG A 167 1.69 5.66 20.09
N ARG A 168 1.76 4.43 20.60
CA ARG A 168 2.87 4.00 21.46
C ARG A 168 3.30 2.61 21.04
N CYS A 169 4.27 2.59 20.13
CA CYS A 169 5.26 1.54 19.84
C CYS A 169 5.85 1.83 18.45
N ALA A 170 6.75 2.81 18.36
CA ALA A 170 7.77 2.89 17.31
C ALA A 170 8.77 3.95 17.75
N GLY A 171 9.98 3.50 18.09
CA GLY A 171 11.14 4.38 18.27
C GLY A 171 11.41 5.17 17.00
N ASP A 172 12.08 6.29 17.22
CA ASP A 172 12.47 7.30 16.25
C ASP A 172 13.18 6.69 15.02
N ALA A 173 12.47 6.61 13.89
CA ALA A 173 13.03 6.35 12.58
C ALA A 173 12.15 6.99 11.49
N GLY A 174 12.48 8.24 11.16
CA GLY A 174 12.35 8.81 9.81
C GLY A 174 11.05 8.59 9.04
N ARG A 175 10.18 9.62 9.09
CA ARG A 175 9.20 10.02 8.05
C ARG A 175 8.28 8.92 7.48
N SER A 176 7.07 8.92 8.03
CA SER A 176 5.79 8.67 7.34
C SER A 176 5.69 7.41 6.46
N ARG A 177 5.65 6.24 7.09
CA ARG A 177 4.95 5.08 6.53
C ARG A 177 3.44 5.26 6.77
N ARG A 178 2.79 6.07 5.92
CA ARG A 178 1.35 5.92 5.69
C ARG A 178 1.24 4.77 4.68
N ILE A 179 0.55 3.70 5.05
CA ILE A 179 -0.04 2.77 4.08
C ILE A 179 -1.16 3.54 3.39
#